data_AF-A0A270BUC3-F1
#
_entry.id   AF-A0A270BUC3-F1
#
_cell.length_a   1.000
_cell.length_b   1.000
_cell.length_c   1.000
_cell.angle_alpha   90.00
_cell.angle_beta   90.00
_cell.angle_gamma   90.00
#
_symmetry.space_group_name_H-M   'P 1'
#
loop_
_entity.id
_entity.type
_entity.pdbx_description
1 polymer ?
#
loop_
_entity_poly.entity_id
_entity_poly.type
_entity_poly.pdbx_seq_one_letter_code
_entity_poly.pdbx_strand_id
1 'polypeptide(L)'
;MYELASPQGDVSTHQRMRWQVATLRQRLDPEKSAVFMLTSWQNRTLSVVDMGRKRVSVMPVPGTQQLTPPGQPAMIGSYARLGSSVVAGEQCTVWRTKDTDGHPTDACYTADGVLLQVAQGGQITVRAVSVQRTAQPDSLFVIPDGLKQEAPAHP
;
A
#
# COMPACT_ATOMS: atom_id res chain seq x y z
N MET A 1 7.18 -9.66 -3.41
CA MET A 1 7.47 -9.59 -1.96
C MET A 1 8.05 -8.23 -1.66
N TYR A 2 7.79 -7.67 -0.48
CA TYR A 2 8.30 -6.38 -0.02
C TYR A 2 9.06 -6.55 1.29
N GLU A 3 10.08 -5.73 1.45
CA GLU A 3 10.82 -5.53 2.68
C GLU A 3 10.50 -4.12 3.20
N LEU A 4 10.27 -4.01 4.51
CA LEU A 4 10.09 -2.75 5.21
C LEU A 4 11.22 -2.59 6.22
N ALA A 5 11.85 -1.41 6.20
CA ALA A 5 12.83 -1.07 7.21
C ALA A 5 12.14 -0.96 8.59
N SER A 6 12.78 -1.48 9.62
CA SER A 6 12.34 -1.19 11.00
C SER A 6 12.60 0.29 11.29
N PRO A 7 11.66 1.03 11.88
CA PRO A 7 11.90 2.37 12.39
C PRO A 7 13.06 2.45 13.39
N GLN A 8 13.38 1.33 14.06
CA GLN A 8 14.39 1.22 15.12
C GLN A 8 15.73 0.66 14.62
N GLY A 9 15.82 0.22 13.35
CA GLY A 9 17.08 -0.23 12.72
C GLY A 9 17.44 -1.71 12.94
N ASP A 10 16.64 -2.47 13.69
CA ASP A 10 17.02 -3.83 14.11
C ASP A 10 16.79 -4.89 13.01
N VAL A 11 15.52 -5.14 12.66
CA VAL A 11 15.11 -6.24 11.77
C VAL A 11 14.09 -5.74 10.76
N SER A 12 14.38 -5.89 9.46
CA SER A 12 13.40 -5.61 8.43
C SER A 12 12.25 -6.62 8.49
N THR A 13 11.03 -6.15 8.24
CA THR A 13 9.87 -7.04 8.15
C THR A 13 9.53 -7.28 6.69
N HIS A 14 8.98 -8.45 6.40
CA HIS A 14 8.47 -8.73 5.08
C HIS A 14 6.95 -8.60 5.03
N GLN A 15 6.45 -8.17 3.89
CA GLN A 15 5.02 -8.23 3.58
C GLN A 15 4.80 -8.60 2.13
N ARG A 16 3.67 -9.26 1.88
CA ARG A 16 3.19 -9.47 0.52
C ARG A 16 2.13 -8.43 0.19
N MET A 17 2.44 -7.56 -0.77
CA MET A 17 1.44 -6.71 -1.40
C MET A 17 0.89 -7.39 -2.65
N ARG A 18 -0.42 -7.27 -2.83
CA ARG A 18 -1.16 -7.61 -4.02
C ARG A 18 -1.86 -6.38 -4.54
N TRP A 19 -1.74 -6.15 -5.84
CA TRP A 19 -2.37 -5.03 -6.54
C TRP A 19 -3.24 -5.57 -7.68
N GLN A 20 -4.46 -5.08 -7.78
CA GLN A 20 -5.37 -5.36 -8.88
C GLN A 20 -5.71 -4.05 -9.60
N VAL A 21 -5.01 -3.82 -10.73
CA VAL A 21 -5.13 -2.59 -11.52
C VAL A 21 -6.55 -2.34 -12.04
N ALA A 22 -7.25 -3.39 -12.48
CA ALA A 22 -8.57 -3.28 -13.11
C ALA A 22 -9.65 -2.68 -12.18
N THR A 23 -9.53 -2.90 -10.87
CA THR A 23 -10.51 -2.45 -9.87
C THR A 23 -9.90 -1.52 -8.83
N LEU A 24 -8.62 -1.15 -8.99
CA LEU A 24 -7.86 -0.34 -8.04
C LEU A 24 -7.98 -0.86 -6.59
N ARG A 25 -7.67 -2.15 -6.40
CA ARG A 25 -7.69 -2.81 -5.09
C ARG A 25 -6.29 -3.24 -4.68
N GLN A 26 -5.98 -3.04 -3.41
CA GLN A 26 -4.74 -3.49 -2.79
C GLN A 26 -5.04 -4.42 -1.62
N ARG A 27 -4.18 -5.43 -1.45
CA ARG A 27 -4.12 -6.25 -0.24
C ARG A 27 -2.70 -6.29 0.28
N LEU A 28 -2.53 -6.08 1.59
CA LEU A 28 -1.27 -6.22 2.29
C LEU A 28 -1.37 -7.36 3.30
N ASP A 29 -0.50 -8.36 3.16
CA ASP A 29 -0.34 -9.46 4.10
C ASP A 29 1.06 -9.37 4.75
N PRO A 30 1.19 -8.82 5.96
CA PRO A 30 2.43 -8.90 6.73
C PRO A 30 2.84 -10.35 6.97
N GLU A 31 4.13 -10.63 6.91
CA GLU A 31 4.67 -11.95 7.22
C GLU A 31 4.36 -12.33 8.68
N LYS A 32 4.06 -13.61 8.94
CA LYS A 32 3.73 -14.15 10.28
C LYS A 32 2.53 -13.46 10.97
N SER A 33 1.64 -12.84 10.22
CA SER A 33 0.41 -12.22 10.74
C SER A 33 -0.85 -12.93 10.26
N ALA A 34 -1.85 -13.05 11.14
CA ALA A 34 -3.22 -13.42 10.76
C ALA A 34 -4.06 -12.20 10.34
N VAL A 35 -3.46 -11.00 10.41
CA VAL A 35 -4.08 -9.73 10.02
C VAL A 35 -3.64 -9.38 8.62
N PHE A 36 -4.58 -8.98 7.77
CA PHE A 36 -4.30 -8.36 6.48
C PHE A 36 -5.09 -7.07 6.30
N MET A 37 -4.61 -6.20 5.42
CA MET A 37 -5.29 -4.96 5.08
C MET A 37 -5.80 -5.01 3.65
N LEU A 38 -7.01 -4.49 3.43
CA LEU A 38 -7.59 -4.27 2.11
C LEU A 38 -7.83 -2.79 1.91
N THR A 39 -7.42 -2.27 0.75
CA THR A 39 -7.74 -0.91 0.33
C THR A 39 -8.49 -0.97 -1.00
N SER A 40 -9.65 -0.33 -1.06
CA SER A 40 -10.42 -0.14 -2.29
C SER A 40 -10.53 1.35 -2.57
N TRP A 41 -9.89 1.81 -3.65
CA TRP A 41 -9.94 3.23 -4.04
C TRP A 41 -11.30 3.61 -4.61
N GLN A 42 -11.94 2.70 -5.35
CA GLN A 42 -13.29 2.92 -5.89
C GLN A 42 -14.31 3.09 -4.77
N ASN A 43 -14.24 2.24 -3.75
CA ASN A 43 -15.17 2.27 -2.61
C ASN A 43 -14.71 3.22 -1.49
N ARG A 44 -13.51 3.80 -1.60
CA ARG A 44 -12.88 4.66 -0.60
C ARG A 44 -12.82 4.04 0.80
N THR A 45 -12.52 2.75 0.86
CA THR A 45 -12.44 2.00 2.13
C THR A 45 -11.04 1.44 2.37
N LEU A 46 -10.64 1.50 3.63
CA LEU A 46 -9.55 0.74 4.20
C LEU A 46 -10.16 -0.24 5.21
N SER A 47 -9.86 -1.53 5.07
CA SER A 47 -10.32 -2.57 5.98
C SER A 47 -9.13 -3.29 6.61
N VAL A 48 -9.14 -3.42 7.93
CA VAL A 48 -8.21 -4.25 8.69
C VAL A 48 -8.95 -5.52 9.07
N VAL A 49 -8.47 -6.66 8.58
CA VAL A 49 -9.12 -7.96 8.74
C VAL A 49 -8.23 -8.83 9.63
N ASP A 50 -8.73 -9.25 10.79
CA ASP A 50 -8.04 -10.15 11.72
C ASP A 50 -8.73 -11.53 11.67
N MET A 51 -8.12 -12.46 10.94
CA MET A 51 -8.64 -13.83 10.81
C MET A 51 -8.47 -14.65 12.09
N GLY A 52 -7.46 -14.34 12.90
CA GLY A 52 -7.20 -15.03 14.16
C GLY A 52 -8.27 -14.75 15.22
N ARG A 53 -8.73 -13.49 15.28
CA ARG A 53 -9.80 -13.06 16.18
C ARG A 53 -11.20 -13.04 15.54
N LYS A 54 -11.30 -13.37 14.25
CA LYS A 54 -12.53 -13.29 13.45
C LYS A 54 -13.18 -11.91 13.51
N ARG A 55 -12.37 -10.87 13.32
CA ARG A 55 -12.79 -9.47 13.42
C ARG A 55 -12.46 -8.70 12.16
N VAL A 56 -13.22 -7.65 11.90
CA VAL A 56 -12.95 -6.69 10.84
C VAL A 56 -13.23 -5.28 11.32
N SER A 57 -12.36 -4.36 10.96
CA SER A 57 -12.62 -2.94 11.06
C SER A 57 -12.60 -2.32 9.68
N VAL A 58 -13.60 -1.49 9.38
CA VAL A 58 -13.71 -0.77 8.11
C VAL A 58 -13.73 0.71 8.43
N MET A 59 -12.83 1.45 7.78
CA MET A 59 -12.69 2.90 7.91
C MET A 59 -12.60 3.54 6.53
N PRO A 60 -12.96 4.83 6.38
CA PRO A 60 -12.60 5.58 5.19
C PRO A 60 -11.08 5.58 5.04
N VAL A 61 -10.57 5.56 3.81
CA VAL A 61 -9.13 5.73 3.60
C VAL A 61 -8.72 7.13 4.11
N PRO A 62 -7.67 7.26 4.94
CA PRO A 62 -7.23 8.55 5.45
C PRO A 62 -6.82 9.54 4.33
N GLY A 63 -7.14 10.82 4.53
CA GLY A 63 -6.75 11.93 3.63
C GLY A 63 -7.96 12.68 3.03
N THR A 64 -7.99 14.01 3.17
CA THR A 64 -9.00 14.90 2.57
C THR A 64 -8.77 15.17 1.08
N GLN A 65 -7.62 14.81 0.54
CA GLN A 65 -7.32 14.84 -0.89
C GLN A 65 -7.86 13.58 -1.56
N GLN A 66 -8.51 13.72 -2.72
CA GLN A 66 -8.79 12.61 -3.62
C GLN A 66 -7.56 11.70 -3.70
N LEU A 67 -7.70 10.48 -3.16
CA LEU A 67 -6.66 9.45 -3.16
C LEU A 67 -6.15 9.32 -4.57
N THR A 68 -4.91 9.76 -4.81
CA THR A 68 -4.30 9.46 -6.10
C THR A 68 -3.98 7.98 -6.08
N PRO A 69 -4.54 7.18 -6.99
CA PRO A 69 -4.21 5.77 -7.04
C PRO A 69 -2.70 5.61 -7.25
N PRO A 70 -2.09 4.57 -6.67
CA PRO A 70 -0.73 4.16 -7.01
C PRO A 70 -0.46 4.26 -8.52
N GLY A 71 0.68 4.84 -8.91
CA GLY A 71 1.10 5.01 -10.31
C GLY A 71 0.33 6.01 -11.15
N GLN A 72 -0.68 6.68 -10.60
CA GLN A 72 -1.34 7.79 -11.28
C GLN A 72 -0.74 9.15 -10.85
N PRO A 73 -0.70 10.13 -11.76
CA PRO A 73 -0.35 11.50 -11.40
C PRO A 73 -1.40 12.07 -10.43
N ALA A 74 -0.96 12.98 -9.53
CA ALA A 74 -1.85 13.60 -8.55
C ALA A 74 -3.07 14.21 -9.24
N MET A 75 -4.28 13.81 -8.81
CA MET A 75 -5.49 14.48 -9.28
C MET A 75 -5.65 15.87 -8.64
N ILE A 76 -5.16 16.04 -7.40
CA ILE A 76 -5.12 17.31 -6.66
C ILE A 76 -3.85 17.33 -5.79
N GLY A 77 -3.11 18.45 -5.82
CA GLY A 77 -1.81 18.61 -5.15
C GLY A 77 -0.63 18.44 -6.10
N SER A 78 0.58 18.82 -5.67
CA SER A 78 1.80 18.75 -6.48
C SER A 78 2.60 17.49 -6.17
N TYR A 79 2.39 16.40 -6.93
CA TYR A 79 3.43 15.38 -7.04
C TYR A 79 4.51 15.88 -7.98
N ALA A 80 5.71 16.10 -7.45
CA ALA A 80 6.84 16.45 -8.29
C ALA A 80 7.45 15.16 -8.85
N ARG A 81 7.43 15.01 -10.18
CA ARG A 81 8.18 13.94 -10.85
C ARG A 81 9.67 14.20 -10.66
N LEU A 82 10.36 13.30 -9.96
CA LEU A 82 11.80 13.42 -9.71
C LEU A 82 12.64 12.70 -10.77
N GLY A 83 12.08 11.71 -11.45
CA GLY A 83 12.79 10.94 -12.47
C GLY A 83 12.25 9.53 -12.60
N SER A 84 13.11 8.60 -13.00
CA SER A 84 12.77 7.18 -13.18
C SER A 84 13.84 6.30 -12.52
N SER A 85 13.46 5.09 -12.12
CA SER A 85 14.33 4.10 -11.51
C SER A 85 13.94 2.68 -11.92
N VAL A 86 14.79 1.69 -11.60
CA VAL A 86 14.50 0.26 -11.77
C VAL A 86 14.61 -0.42 -10.41
N VAL A 87 13.55 -1.09 -9.97
CA VAL A 87 13.49 -1.78 -8.67
C VAL A 87 12.87 -3.16 -8.89
N ALA A 88 13.49 -4.21 -8.34
CA ALA A 88 13.07 -5.60 -8.56
C ALA A 88 12.88 -5.99 -10.04
N GLY A 89 13.69 -5.39 -10.94
CA GLY A 89 13.61 -5.62 -12.39
C GLY A 89 12.51 -4.85 -13.13
N GLU A 90 11.73 -4.03 -12.42
CA GLU A 90 10.60 -3.27 -12.97
C GLU A 90 10.94 -1.78 -13.09
N GLN A 91 10.54 -1.17 -14.20
CA GLN A 91 10.70 0.27 -14.43
C GLN A 91 9.64 1.05 -13.64
N CYS A 92 10.07 2.05 -12.88
CA CYS A 92 9.17 2.96 -12.17
C CYS A 92 9.53 4.43 -12.36
N THR A 93 8.55 5.30 -12.11
CA THR A 93 8.72 6.74 -12.00
C THR A 93 8.76 7.12 -10.52
N VAL A 94 9.74 7.95 -10.14
CA VAL A 94 9.89 8.47 -8.79
C VAL A 94 9.09 9.76 -8.65
N TRP A 95 8.18 9.77 -7.68
CA TRP A 95 7.31 10.91 -7.37
C TRP A 95 7.57 11.39 -5.96
N ARG A 96 7.74 12.70 -5.78
CA ARG A 96 7.73 13.32 -4.45
C ARG A 96 6.30 13.60 -4.02
N THR A 97 5.93 13.07 -2.87
CA THR A 97 4.66 13.23 -2.18
C THR A 97 4.89 13.81 -0.78
N LYS A 98 3.83 13.91 0.02
CA LYS A 98 3.90 14.15 1.45
C LYS A 98 3.18 13.01 2.18
N ASP A 99 3.67 12.62 3.34
CA ASP A 99 2.94 11.73 4.24
C ASP A 99 1.82 12.46 4.99
N THR A 100 1.15 11.75 5.91
CA THR A 100 0.03 12.28 6.70
C THR A 100 0.41 13.43 7.61
N ASP A 101 1.67 13.50 8.02
CA ASP A 101 2.23 14.55 8.89
C ASP A 101 2.81 15.72 8.06
N GLY A 102 2.77 15.60 6.73
CA GLY A 102 3.22 16.62 5.79
C GLY A 102 4.70 16.52 5.44
N HIS A 103 5.42 15.49 5.90
CA HIS A 103 6.83 15.30 5.59
C HIS A 103 7.03 14.80 4.15
N PRO A 104 8.02 15.31 3.41
CA PRO A 104 8.31 14.84 2.07
C PRO A 104 8.64 13.35 2.03
N THR A 105 7.98 12.62 1.12
CA THR A 105 8.19 11.19 0.88
C THR A 105 8.38 10.97 -0.61
N ASP A 106 9.33 10.14 -1.00
CA ASP A 106 9.55 9.77 -2.40
C ASP A 106 9.03 8.36 -2.64
N ALA A 107 8.11 8.19 -3.60
CA ALA A 107 7.52 6.90 -3.94
C ALA A 107 7.81 6.55 -5.40
N CYS A 108 8.33 5.35 -5.65
CA CYS A 108 8.53 4.82 -6.99
C CYS A 108 7.37 3.91 -7.38
N TYR A 109 6.62 4.29 -8.41
CA TYR A 109 5.50 3.50 -8.93
C TYR A 109 5.72 3.10 -10.38
N THR A 110 5.32 1.89 -10.74
CA THR A 110 5.14 1.52 -12.15
C THR A 110 3.97 2.29 -12.77
N ALA A 111 3.90 2.34 -14.10
CA ALA A 111 2.82 3.04 -14.82
C ALA A 111 1.41 2.48 -14.52
N ASP A 112 1.33 1.20 -14.17
CA ASP A 112 0.09 0.50 -13.81
C ASP A 112 -0.20 0.48 -12.30
N GLY A 113 0.60 1.19 -11.50
CA GLY A 113 0.30 1.42 -10.09
C GLY A 113 0.90 0.46 -9.08
N VAL A 114 1.89 -0.33 -9.46
CA VAL A 114 2.63 -1.13 -8.49
C VAL A 114 3.62 -0.23 -7.76
N LEU A 115 3.47 -0.08 -6.44
CA LEU A 115 4.48 0.55 -5.58
C LEU A 115 5.74 -0.30 -5.60
N LEU A 116 6.90 0.23 -5.91
CA LEU A 116 8.16 -0.52 -5.87
C LEU A 116 9.10 -0.07 -4.75
N GLN A 117 9.05 1.20 -4.37
CA GLN A 117 9.91 1.73 -3.30
C GLN A 117 9.28 2.96 -2.66
N VAL A 118 9.48 3.12 -1.35
CA VAL A 118 9.22 4.36 -0.61
C VAL A 118 10.50 4.77 0.08
N ALA A 119 10.84 6.05 0.02
CA ALA A 119 11.91 6.65 0.78
C ALA A 119 11.42 7.87 1.57
N GLN A 120 11.80 7.96 2.84
CA GLN A 120 11.51 9.07 3.74
C GLN A 120 12.81 9.63 4.28
N GLY A 121 13.01 10.94 4.18
CA GLY A 121 14.29 11.56 4.57
C GLY A 121 15.51 10.99 3.83
N GLY A 122 15.32 10.48 2.60
CA GLY A 122 16.37 9.82 1.82
C GLY A 122 16.65 8.35 2.20
N GLN A 123 16.00 7.82 3.23
CA GLN A 123 16.13 6.42 3.65
C GLN A 123 15.00 5.58 3.06
N ILE A 124 15.34 4.42 2.49
CA ILE A 124 14.34 3.49 1.95
C ILE A 124 13.60 2.82 3.10
N THR A 125 12.30 3.06 3.20
CA THR A 125 11.44 2.49 4.25
C THR A 125 10.63 1.31 3.75
N VAL A 126 10.35 1.25 2.45
CA VAL A 126 9.65 0.13 1.79
C VAL A 126 10.34 -0.17 0.47
N ARG A 127 10.59 -1.44 0.16
CA ARG A 127 11.17 -1.86 -1.12
C ARG A 127 10.59 -3.18 -1.60
N ALA A 128 10.17 -3.24 -2.86
CA ALA A 128 9.86 -4.48 -3.53
C ALA A 128 11.17 -5.26 -3.74
N VAL A 129 11.23 -6.49 -3.24
CA VAL A 129 12.35 -7.41 -3.49
C VAL A 129 12.06 -8.35 -4.66
N SER A 130 10.78 -8.57 -4.97
CA SER A 130 10.35 -9.34 -6.13
C SER A 130 8.95 -8.92 -6.59
N VAL A 131 8.72 -8.94 -7.90
CA VAL A 131 7.41 -8.67 -8.51
C VAL A 131 7.02 -9.86 -9.37
N GLN A 132 5.76 -10.26 -9.28
CA GLN A 132 5.16 -11.29 -10.13
C GLN A 132 3.90 -10.72 -10.76
N ARG A 133 3.82 -10.75 -12.09
CA ARG A 133 2.67 -10.24 -12.86
C ARG A 133 1.79 -11.42 -13.26
N THR A 134 0.73 -11.64 -12.48
CA THR A 134 -0.27 -12.69 -12.75
C THR A 134 -1.67 -12.18 -12.47
N ALA A 135 -2.66 -12.78 -13.15
CA ALA A 135 -4.06 -12.54 -12.86
C ALA A 135 -4.37 -13.01 -11.43
N GLN A 136 -5.14 -12.20 -10.70
CA GLN A 136 -5.51 -12.48 -9.33
C GLN A 136 -7.03 -12.55 -9.24
N PRO A 137 -7.60 -13.57 -8.59
CA PRO A 137 -9.04 -13.66 -8.42
C PRO A 137 -9.54 -12.58 -7.45
N ASP A 138 -10.73 -12.07 -7.73
CA ASP A 138 -11.41 -11.05 -6.94
C ASP A 138 -11.59 -11.44 -5.47
N SER A 139 -11.71 -12.74 -5.20
CA SER A 139 -11.84 -13.29 -3.84
C SER A 139 -10.65 -12.99 -2.93
N LEU A 140 -9.49 -12.60 -3.47
CA LEU A 140 -8.36 -12.14 -2.65
C LEU A 140 -8.58 -10.75 -2.08
N PHE A 141 -9.49 -9.96 -2.65
CA PHE A 141 -9.72 -8.55 -2.33
C PHE A 141 -11.11 -8.29 -1.76
N VAL A 142 -11.73 -9.32 -1.16
CA VAL A 142 -12.99 -9.20 -0.43
C VAL A 142 -12.77 -9.54 1.05
N ILE A 143 -13.61 -8.96 1.90
CA ILE A 143 -13.66 -9.30 3.32
C ILE A 143 -14.38 -10.65 3.44
N PRO A 144 -13.79 -11.67 4.10
CA PRO A 144 -14.45 -12.94 4.32
C PRO A 144 -15.72 -12.79 5.18
N ASP A 145 -16.70 -13.65 4.93
CA ASP A 145 -17.92 -13.70 5.72
C ASP A 145 -17.67 -14.21 7.15
N GLY A 146 -18.62 -13.94 8.05
CA GLY A 146 -18.61 -14.47 9.43
C GLY A 146 -17.66 -13.75 10.39
N LEU A 147 -17.11 -12.60 9.99
CA LEU A 147 -16.30 -11.75 10.85
C LEU A 147 -17.18 -10.79 11.65
N LYS A 148 -16.82 -10.57 12.92
CA LYS A 148 -17.45 -9.54 13.76
C LYS A 148 -16.89 -8.17 13.40
N GLN A 149 -17.77 -7.23 13.07
CA GLN A 149 -17.35 -5.84 12.86
C GLN A 149 -16.99 -5.17 14.19
N GLU A 150 -15.89 -4.44 14.20
CA GLU A 150 -15.44 -3.62 15.33
C GLU A 150 -15.11 -2.20 14.84
N ALA A 151 -15.26 -1.23 15.75
CA ALA A 151 -14.90 0.15 15.46
C ALA A 151 -13.40 0.25 15.14
N PRO A 152 -13.00 1.13 14.20
CA PRO A 152 -11.59 1.46 13.99
C PRO A 152 -10.90 1.84 15.30
N ALA A 153 -9.66 1.39 15.47
CA ALA A 153 -8.84 1.85 16.58
C ALA A 153 -8.75 3.38 16.51
N HIS A 154 -9.10 4.05 17.61
CA HIS A 154 -8.96 5.49 17.69
C HIS A 154 -7.47 5.79 17.95
N PRO A 155 -6.86 6.76 17.24
CA PRO A 155 -5.51 7.23 17.56
C PRO A 155 -5.45 7.83 18.97
#